data_AF-A0A1E4SW63-F1
#
_entry.id   AF-A0A1E4SW63-F1
#
_cell.length_a   1.000
_cell.length_b   1.000
_cell.length_c   1.000
_cell.angle_alpha   90.00
_cell.angle_beta   90.00
_cell.angle_gamma   90.00
#
_symmetry.space_group_name_H-M   'P 1'
#
loop_
_entity.id
_entity.type
_entity.pdbx_description
1 polymer ?
#
loop_
_entity_poly.entity_id
_entity_poly.type
_entity_poly.pdbx_seq_one_letter_code
_entity_poly.pdbx_strand_id
1 'polypeptide(L)'
;MSSDPSTPNSPNKKLAHHSSERIDRLSNVILKSIFVGGLYGSLISIPTELLIRWRSPLYRAFGLRIRIFYHTIWIASAASFHTEKEVMKFENIVRREEELKRQQLIEMSVLSGSYTGEEEGFRVKKTGK
;
A
#
# COMPACT_ATOMS: atom_id res chain seq x y z
N MET A 1 -4.29 46.03 30.85
CA MET A 1 -3.09 45.16 30.75
C MET A 1 -3.45 43.83 31.40
N SER A 2 -3.44 42.66 30.77
CA SER A 2 -2.85 42.21 29.52
C SER A 2 -3.55 40.91 29.06
N SER A 3 -4.00 40.88 27.80
CA SER A 3 -4.02 39.76 26.82
C SER A 3 -4.35 38.29 27.23
N ASP A 4 -5.46 37.80 26.65
CA ASP A 4 -5.83 36.43 26.19
C ASP A 4 -4.70 35.65 25.46
N PRO A 5 -4.89 34.40 24.95
CA PRO A 5 -5.64 33.19 25.39
C PRO A 5 -4.81 31.89 25.21
N SER A 6 -5.04 30.82 25.99
CA SER A 6 -4.33 29.53 25.77
C SER A 6 -5.26 28.32 25.84
N THR A 7 -5.87 27.99 24.69
CA THR A 7 -6.23 26.62 24.26
C THR A 7 -6.30 26.62 22.72
N PRO A 8 -6.13 25.49 21.98
CA PRO A 8 -5.69 24.15 22.36
C PRO A 8 -4.55 23.62 21.45
N ASN A 9 -3.47 23.08 22.01
CA ASN A 9 -2.51 22.29 21.21
C ASN A 9 -3.14 20.92 20.89
N SER A 10 -3.81 20.83 19.74
CA SER A 10 -4.33 19.58 19.20
C SER A 10 -3.19 18.74 18.61
N PRO A 11 -2.80 17.59 19.22
CA PRO A 11 -1.84 16.66 18.61
C PRO A 11 -2.31 16.08 17.27
N ASN A 12 -3.60 16.26 16.96
CA ASN A 12 -4.28 15.73 15.78
C ASN A 12 -3.76 16.29 14.45
N LYS A 13 -3.24 17.53 14.42
CA LYS A 13 -2.83 18.18 13.16
C LYS A 13 -1.56 17.55 12.55
N LYS A 14 -0.64 17.01 13.36
CA LYS A 14 0.57 16.33 12.86
C LYS A 14 0.30 14.91 12.37
N LEU A 15 -0.66 14.20 12.99
CA LEU A 15 -1.07 12.86 12.55
C LEU A 15 -1.79 12.91 11.19
N ALA A 16 -2.63 13.94 10.98
CA ALA A 16 -3.37 14.11 9.73
C ALA A 16 -2.47 14.38 8.49
N HIS A 17 -1.35 15.10 8.67
CA HIS A 17 -0.40 15.32 7.56
C HIS A 17 0.36 14.04 7.18
N HIS A 18 0.76 13.23 8.16
CA HIS A 18 1.49 12.00 7.91
C HIS A 18 0.61 10.88 7.31
N SER A 19 -0.71 10.93 7.53
CA SER A 19 -1.66 10.05 6.85
C SER A 19 -1.92 10.48 5.41
N SER A 20 -2.04 11.77 5.12
CA SER A 20 -2.30 12.27 3.76
C SER A 20 -1.14 11.96 2.80
N GLU A 21 0.11 12.21 3.23
CA GLU A 21 1.28 11.90 2.40
C GLU A 21 1.41 10.40 2.12
N ARG A 22 1.04 9.55 3.09
CA ARG A 22 1.00 8.10 2.89
C ARG A 22 -0.06 7.66 1.89
N ILE A 23 -1.24 8.26 1.94
CA ILE A 23 -2.33 7.97 0.99
C ILE A 23 -1.92 8.36 -0.43
N ASP A 24 -1.27 9.52 -0.61
CA ASP A 24 -0.80 9.96 -1.93
C ASP A 24 0.28 9.03 -2.49
N ARG A 25 1.24 8.60 -1.66
CA ARG A 25 2.25 7.61 -2.07
C ARG A 25 1.62 6.27 -2.45
N LEU A 26 0.68 5.78 -1.65
CA LEU A 26 -0.02 4.52 -1.92
C LEU A 26 -0.82 4.59 -3.22
N SER A 27 -1.56 5.69 -3.43
CA SER A 27 -2.33 5.94 -4.66
C SER A 27 -1.42 5.92 -5.90
N ASN A 28 -0.24 6.54 -5.81
CA ASN A 28 0.71 6.58 -6.92
C ASN A 28 1.30 5.19 -7.25
N VAL A 29 1.58 4.38 -6.21
CA VAL A 29 2.02 2.99 -6.38
C VAL A 29 0.92 2.11 -6.98
N ILE A 30 -0.33 2.28 -6.53
CA ILE A 30 -1.49 1.58 -7.07
C ILE A 30 -1.68 1.95 -8.55
N LEU A 31 -1.65 3.24 -8.90
CA LEU A 31 -1.83 3.66 -10.29
C LEU A 31 -0.75 3.07 -11.22
N LYS A 32 0.50 3.07 -10.76
CA LYS A 32 1.63 2.52 -11.51
C LYS A 32 1.52 1.00 -11.67
N SER A 33 1.11 0.29 -10.61
CA SER A 33 0.95 -1.17 -10.64
C SER A 33 -0.24 -1.60 -11.50
N ILE A 34 -1.36 -0.88 -11.48
CA ILE A 34 -2.50 -1.08 -12.40
C ILE A 34 -2.04 -0.93 -13.85
N PHE A 35 -1.25 0.10 -14.15
CA PHE A 35 -0.76 0.33 -15.52
C PHE A 35 0.15 -0.80 -16.00
N VAL A 36 1.09 -1.24 -15.16
CA VAL A 36 1.99 -2.35 -15.46
C VAL A 36 1.22 -3.67 -15.62
N GLY A 37 0.32 -3.98 -14.68
CA GLY A 37 -0.50 -5.19 -14.75
C GLY A 37 -1.45 -5.20 -15.95
N GLY A 38 -2.03 -4.04 -16.29
CA GLY A 38 -2.87 -3.88 -17.46
C GLY A 38 -2.10 -4.05 -18.78
N LEU A 39 -0.86 -3.55 -18.85
CA LEU A 39 0.04 -3.80 -19.99
C LEU A 39 0.33 -5.29 -20.18
N TYR A 40 0.64 -6.02 -19.09
CA TYR A 40 0.84 -7.47 -19.15
C TYR A 40 -0.42 -8.21 -19.58
N GLY A 41 -1.58 -7.84 -19.03
CA GLY A 41 -2.87 -8.43 -19.44
C GLY A 41 -3.19 -8.18 -20.92
N SER A 42 -2.91 -6.98 -21.42
CA SER A 42 -3.05 -6.64 -22.84
C SER A 42 -2.12 -7.50 -23.70
N LEU A 43 -0.84 -7.60 -23.33
CA LEU A 43 0.18 -8.36 -24.04
C LEU A 43 -0.15 -9.86 -24.13
N ILE A 44 -0.84 -10.42 -23.14
CA ILE A 44 -1.29 -11.82 -23.14
C ILE A 44 -2.57 -11.97 -23.98
N SER A 45 -3.50 -11.03 -23.85
CA SER A 45 -4.82 -11.13 -24.48
C SER A 45 -4.76 -11.05 -26.02
N ILE A 46 -3.88 -10.23 -26.60
CA ILE A 46 -3.73 -10.04 -28.06
C ILE A 46 -3.25 -11.32 -28.78
N PRO A 47 -2.13 -11.95 -28.41
CA PRO A 47 -1.67 -13.17 -29.05
C PRO A 47 -2.63 -14.34 -28.78
N THR A 48 -3.27 -14.37 -27.61
CA THR A 48 -4.29 -15.39 -27.29
C THR A 48 -5.49 -15.28 -28.23
N GLU A 49 -5.95 -14.06 -28.54
CA GLU A 49 -7.01 -13.84 -29.52
C GLU A 49 -6.58 -14.24 -30.94
N LEU A 50 -5.34 -13.88 -31.33
CA LEU A 50 -4.78 -14.24 -32.64
C LEU A 50 -4.68 -15.76 -32.83
N LEU A 51 -4.25 -16.47 -31.79
CA LEU A 51 -4.11 -17.93 -31.79
C LEU A 51 -5.47 -18.63 -31.91
N ILE A 52 -6.48 -18.15 -31.17
CA ILE A 52 -7.84 -18.72 -31.21
C ILE A 52 -8.49 -18.46 -32.57
N ARG A 53 -8.27 -17.28 -33.15
CA ARG A 53 -8.74 -16.94 -34.50
C ARG A 53 -8.14 -17.85 -35.57
N TRP A 54 -6.90 -18.32 -35.39
CA TRP A 54 -6.24 -19.21 -36.34
C TRP A 54 -6.70 -20.67 -36.23
N ARG A 55 -6.99 -21.13 -35.01
CA ARG A 55 -7.35 -22.53 -34.75
C ARG A 55 -8.83 -22.87 -34.96
N SER A 56 -9.75 -21.90 -34.78
CA SER A 56 -11.19 -22.23 -34.70
C SER A 56 -12.10 -21.26 -35.47
N PRO A 57 -12.97 -21.76 -36.38
CA PRO A 57 -13.99 -20.96 -37.07
C PRO A 57 -15.09 -20.45 -36.12
N LEU A 58 -15.20 -21.00 -34.90
CA LEU A 58 -16.12 -20.51 -33.86
C LEU A 58 -15.86 -19.03 -33.50
N TYR A 59 -14.61 -18.57 -33.57
CA TYR A 59 -14.27 -17.18 -33.27
C TYR A 59 -14.72 -16.17 -34.34
N ARG A 60 -15.13 -16.67 -35.51
CA ARG A 60 -15.78 -15.87 -36.57
C ARG A 60 -17.25 -15.58 -36.23
N ALA A 61 -17.87 -16.39 -35.37
CA ALA A 61 -19.27 -16.21 -34.92
C ALA A 61 -19.38 -15.28 -33.71
N PHE A 62 -18.34 -15.20 -32.87
CA PHE A 62 -18.33 -14.28 -31.73
C PHE A 62 -18.11 -12.82 -32.20
N GLY A 63 -19.15 -12.00 -32.05
CA GLY A 63 -19.14 -10.60 -32.42
C GLY A 63 -18.15 -9.75 -31.62
N LEU A 64 -17.97 -8.49 -32.05
CA LEU A 64 -17.05 -7.51 -31.46
C LEU A 64 -17.17 -7.35 -29.93
N ARG A 65 -18.38 -7.49 -29.37
CA ARG A 65 -18.65 -7.32 -27.94
C ARG A 65 -17.92 -8.35 -27.07
N ILE A 66 -17.93 -9.62 -27.48
CA ILE A 66 -17.27 -10.70 -26.72
C ILE A 66 -15.75 -10.51 -26.73
N ARG A 67 -15.18 -10.01 -27.84
CA ARG A 67 -13.74 -9.73 -27.95
C ARG A 67 -13.32 -8.66 -26.95
N ILE A 68 -14.02 -7.52 -26.95
CA ILE A 68 -13.75 -6.43 -26.01
C ILE A 68 -13.86 -6.94 -24.57
N PHE A 69 -14.91 -7.72 -24.27
CA PHE A 69 -15.10 -8.29 -22.94
C PHE A 69 -13.93 -9.19 -22.51
N TYR A 70 -13.46 -10.06 -23.42
CA TYR A 70 -12.31 -10.94 -23.17
C TYR A 70 -11.03 -10.16 -22.83
N HIS A 71 -10.71 -9.12 -23.61
CA HIS A 71 -9.55 -8.28 -23.33
C HIS A 71 -9.69 -7.55 -21.99
N THR A 72 -10.88 -7.00 -21.70
CA THR A 72 -11.11 -6.30 -20.43
C THR A 72 -10.97 -7.20 -19.22
N ILE A 73 -11.43 -8.47 -19.29
CA ILE A 73 -11.26 -9.43 -18.20
C ILE A 73 -9.78 -9.71 -17.94
N TRP A 74 -9.01 -9.97 -19.01
CA TRP A 74 -7.57 -10.24 -18.85
C TRP A 74 -6.80 -9.04 -18.30
N ILE A 75 -7.10 -7.84 -18.80
CA ILE A 75 -6.49 -6.60 -18.34
C ILE A 75 -6.86 -6.34 -16.88
N ALA A 76 -8.15 -6.45 -16.52
CA ALA A 76 -8.63 -6.22 -15.16
C ALA A 76 -8.05 -7.24 -14.18
N SER A 77 -8.06 -8.53 -14.52
CA SER A 77 -7.53 -9.59 -13.67
C SER A 77 -6.02 -9.42 -13.42
N ALA A 78 -5.25 -9.13 -14.47
CA ALA A 78 -3.80 -8.91 -14.34
C ALA A 78 -3.49 -7.62 -13.55
N ALA A 79 -4.24 -6.54 -13.76
CA ALA A 79 -4.10 -5.30 -13.01
C ALA A 79 -4.40 -5.49 -11.52
N SER A 80 -5.52 -6.13 -11.18
CA SER A 80 -5.90 -6.39 -9.78
C SER A 80 -4.85 -7.24 -9.07
N PHE A 81 -4.42 -8.34 -9.69
CA PHE A 81 -3.42 -9.23 -9.07
C PHE A 81 -2.06 -8.55 -8.85
N HIS A 82 -1.62 -7.71 -9.80
CA HIS A 82 -0.37 -6.97 -9.65
C HIS A 82 -0.47 -5.89 -8.58
N THR A 83 -1.62 -5.21 -8.51
CA THR A 83 -1.90 -4.19 -7.49
C THR A 83 -1.90 -4.79 -6.09
N GLU A 84 -2.59 -5.90 -5.87
CA GLU A 84 -2.64 -6.58 -4.57
C GLU A 84 -1.24 -6.96 -4.07
N LYS A 85 -0.38 -7.48 -4.96
CA LYS A 85 1.01 -7.82 -4.62
C LYS A 85 1.83 -6.60 -4.20
N GLU A 86 1.70 -5.49 -4.91
CA GLU A 86 2.45 -4.26 -4.59
C GLU A 86 1.92 -3.58 -3.32
N VAL A 87 0.61 -3.59 -3.09
CA VAL A 87 0.01 -3.11 -1.84
C VAL A 87 0.52 -3.92 -0.66
N MET A 88 0.52 -5.25 -0.74
CA MET A 88 1.01 -6.11 0.35
C MET A 88 2.50 -5.88 0.66
N LYS A 89 3.32 -5.64 -0.37
CA LYS A 89 4.74 -5.26 -0.17
C LYS A 89 4.86 -3.91 0.53
N PHE A 90 4.07 -2.92 0.11
CA PHE A 90 4.08 -1.60 0.71
C PHE A 90 3.67 -1.64 2.19
N GLU A 91 2.61 -2.36 2.53
CA GLU A 91 2.17 -2.55 3.92
C GLU A 91 3.28 -3.18 4.79
N ASN A 92 3.98 -4.18 4.28
CA ASN A 92 5.10 -4.81 5.00
C ASN A 92 6.27 -3.85 5.23
N ILE A 93 6.61 -3.00 4.25
CA ILE A 93 7.66 -1.99 4.38
C ILE A 93 7.25 -0.95 5.42
N VAL A 94 6.03 -0.43 5.33
CA VAL A 94 5.50 0.56 6.28
C VAL A 94 5.48 0.00 7.70
N ARG A 95 5.04 -1.25 7.89
CA ARG A 95 5.04 -1.90 9.21
C ARG A 95 6.45 -1.98 9.81
N ARG A 96 7.46 -2.34 9.01
CA ARG A 96 8.87 -2.35 9.45
C ARG A 96 9.37 -0.95 9.81
N GLU A 97 9.05 0.07 9.01
CA GLU A 97 9.44 1.45 9.31
C GLU A 97 8.81 1.94 10.62
N GLU A 98 7.57 1.57 10.91
CA GLU A 98 6.90 1.90 12.17
C GLU A 98 7.55 1.20 13.36
N GLU A 99 7.92 -0.07 13.25
CA GLU A 99 8.64 -0.81 14.29
C GLU A 99 10.00 -0.17 14.60
N LEU A 100 10.76 0.21 13.57
CA LEU A 100 12.05 0.88 13.73
C LEU A 100 11.91 2.26 14.35
N LYS A 101 10.93 3.06 13.92
CA LYS A 101 10.64 4.38 14.52
C LYS A 101 10.25 4.23 15.99
N ARG A 102 9.45 3.22 16.35
CA ARG A 102 9.12 2.92 17.75
C ARG A 102 10.36 2.57 18.56
N GLN A 103 11.24 1.71 18.05
CA GLN A 103 12.51 1.35 18.71
C GLN A 103 13.39 2.59 18.95
N GLN A 104 13.54 3.45 17.94
CA GLN A 104 14.31 4.69 18.06
C GLN A 104 13.71 5.66 19.09
N LEU A 105 12.38 5.78 19.16
CA LEU A 105 11.71 6.61 20.18
C LEU A 105 11.92 6.05 21.59
N ILE A 106 11.89 4.73 21.75
CA ILE A 106 12.20 4.05 23.02
C ILE A 106 13.66 4.32 23.41
N GLU A 107 14.61 4.16 22.50
CA GLU A 107 16.02 4.45 22.77
C GLU A 107 16.25 5.92 23.14
N MET A 108 15.63 6.86 22.42
CA MET A 108 15.72 8.30 22.72
C MET A 108 15.08 8.65 24.07
N SER A 109 13.95 8.03 24.42
CA SER A 109 13.29 8.25 25.72
C SER A 109 14.08 7.65 26.89
N VAL A 110 14.75 6.51 26.67
CA VAL A 110 15.68 5.92 27.63
C VAL A 110 16.92 6.82 27.82
N LEU A 111 17.50 7.32 26.72
CA LEU A 111 18.66 8.23 26.77
C LEU A 111 18.35 9.57 27.44
N SER A 112 17.12 10.08 27.27
CA SER A 112 16.67 11.33 27.90
C SER A 112 16.19 11.15 29.35
N GLY A 113 16.23 9.94 29.90
CA GLY A 113 15.90 9.66 31.30
C GLY A 113 14.40 9.76 31.65
N SER A 114 13.53 9.91 30.63
CA SER A 114 12.08 10.08 30.80
C SER A 114 11.28 8.79 30.54
N TYR A 115 11.93 7.62 30.56
CA TYR A 115 11.26 6.34 30.31
C TYR A 115 10.66 5.76 31.61
N THR A 116 9.39 6.05 31.87
CA THR A 116 8.57 5.33 32.85
C THR A 116 7.92 4.14 32.15
N GLY A 117 8.52 2.95 32.28
CA GLY A 117 8.07 1.69 31.66
C GLY A 117 6.72 1.15 32.16
N GLU A 118 5.88 1.98 32.77
CA GLU A 118 4.60 1.55 33.36
C GLU A 118 3.44 1.48 32.33
N GLU A 119 3.57 2.14 31.16
CA GLU A 119 2.47 2.19 30.18
C GLU A 119 2.54 1.11 29.08
N GLU A 120 3.66 0.37 28.94
CA GLU A 120 3.85 -0.59 27.84
C GLU A 120 4.15 -2.04 28.26
N GLY A 121 4.08 -2.39 29.55
CA GLY A 121 4.20 -3.79 30.00
C GLY A 121 5.57 -4.43 29.74
N PHE A 122 6.62 -3.65 29.49
CA PHE A 122 7.96 -4.16 29.24
C PHE A 122 8.70 -4.45 30.56
N ARG A 123 8.75 -5.73 30.97
CA ARG A 123 9.58 -6.17 32.10
C ARG A 123 11.02 -6.38 31.64
N VAL A 124 11.91 -5.47 32.02
CA VAL A 124 13.36 -5.71 31.94
C VAL A 124 13.70 -6.87 32.89
N LYS A 125 14.09 -8.01 32.32
CA LYS A 125 14.59 -9.16 33.08
C LYS A 125 15.92 -8.73 33.70
N LYS A 126 15.91 -8.33 34.97
CA LYS A 126 17.14 -8.06 35.73
C LYS A 126 18.01 -9.32 35.69
N THR A 127 19.09 -9.28 34.93
CA THR A 127 20.17 -10.25 35.02
C THR A 127 20.83 -10.05 36.38
N GLY A 128 20.56 -10.98 37.29
CA GLY A 128 21.14 -10.98 38.64
C GLY A 128 22.67 -11.06 38.58
N LYS A 129 23.31 -10.24 39.40
CA LYS A 129 24.63 -10.51 39.96
C LYS A 129 24.44 -10.91 41.40
#